data_AF-A0A8T5T6Q8-F1
#
_entry.id   AF-A0A8T5T6Q8-F1
#
_cell.length_a   1.000
_cell.length_b   1.000
_cell.length_c   1.000
_cell.angle_alpha   90.00
_cell.angle_beta   90.00
_cell.angle_gamma   90.00
#
_symmetry.space_group_name_H-M   'P 1'
#
loop_
_entity.id
_entity.type
_entity.pdbx_description
1 polymer ?
#
loop_
_entity_poly.entity_id
_entity_poly.type
_entity_poly.pdbx_seq_one_letter_code
_entity_poly.pdbx_strand_id
1 'polypeptide(L)' 'MKYYIICKICGLSHENGEPGIYFCPQCEKIVRFYKLELFDGSKPGDLYDSEK' A
#
# COMPACT_ATOMS: atom_id res chain seq x y z
N MET A 1 11.66 7.86 -8.09
CA MET A 1 11.42 7.19 -6.78
C MET A 1 10.14 6.38 -6.92
N LYS A 2 10.20 5.06 -6.76
CA LYS A 2 8.99 4.23 -6.78
C LYS A 2 8.35 4.29 -5.41
N TYR A 3 7.06 4.58 -5.35
CA TYR A 3 6.28 4.56 -4.12
C TYR A 3 4.97 3.84 -4.41
N TYR A 4 4.41 3.24 -3.36
CA TYR A 4 3.17 2.50 -3.44
C TYR A 4 2.10 3.26 -2.68
N ILE A 5 0.86 3.18 -3.12
CA ILE A 5 -0.27 3.56 -2.27
C ILE A 5 -0.93 2.31 -1.75
N ILE A 6 -1.16 2.24 -0.44
CA ILE A 6 -1.71 1.06 0.21
C ILE A 6 -3.05 1.38 0.88
N CYS A 7 -4.04 0.52 0.64
CA CYS A 7 -5.30 0.55 1.37
C CYS A 7 -5.06 0.14 2.83
N LYS A 8 -5.41 1.00 3.78
CA LYS A 8 -5.24 0.71 5.22
C LYS A 8 -6.06 -0.50 5.72
N ILE A 9 -7.10 -0.89 4.99
CA ILE A 9 -8.02 -1.95 5.45
C ILE A 9 -7.58 -3.32 4.96
N CYS A 10 -7.37 -3.48 3.65
CA CYS A 10 -7.06 -4.78 3.04
C CYS A 10 -5.60 -4.92 2.60
N GLY A 11 -4.81 -3.85 2.63
CA GLY A 11 -3.43 -3.89 2.15
C GLY A 11 -3.27 -3.82 0.63
N LEU A 12 -4.34 -3.61 -0.15
CA LEU A 12 -4.25 -3.43 -1.60
C LEU A 12 -3.27 -2.31 -1.95
N SER A 13 -2.21 -2.64 -2.69
CA SER A 13 -1.17 -1.69 -3.07
C SER A 13 -1.15 -1.39 -4.57
N HIS A 14 -1.03 -0.11 -4.94
CA HIS A 14 -0.82 0.32 -6.33
C HIS A 14 0.49 1.09 -6.49
N GLU A 15 1.21 0.86 -7.59
CA GLU A 15 2.45 1.59 -7.91
C GLU A 15 2.16 2.99 -8.46
N ASN A 16 2.92 3.99 -7.99
CA ASN A 16 2.88 5.39 -8.44
C ASN A 16 1.49 6.07 -8.38
N GLY A 17 0.57 5.57 -7.55
CA GLY A 17 -0.71 6.23 -7.32
C GLY A 17 -0.58 7.40 -6.35
N GLU A 18 -1.45 8.39 -6.43
CA GLU A 18 -1.49 9.49 -5.44
C GLU A 18 -2.14 9.01 -4.13
N PRO A 19 -1.61 9.38 -2.95
CA PRO A 19 -2.27 9.08 -1.67
C PRO A 19 -3.54 9.92 -1.51
N GLY A 20 -4.63 9.30 -1.09
CA GLY A 20 -5.93 9.95 -1.10
C GLY A 20 -7.08 9.03 -0.74
N ILE A 21 -8.29 9.51 -0.91
CA ILE A 21 -9.50 8.73 -0.64
C ILE A 21 -9.99 8.17 -1.97
N TYR A 22 -9.93 6.85 -2.12
CA TYR A 22 -10.33 6.15 -3.34
C TYR A 22 -11.26 4.99 -3.01
N PHE A 23 -12.03 4.57 -4.01
CA PHE A 23 -12.77 3.33 -3.92
C PHE A 23 -11.79 2.16 -3.96
N CYS A 24 -11.83 1.30 -2.94
CA CYS A 24 -11.05 0.08 -2.92
C CYS A 24 -11.92 -1.09 -3.42
N PRO A 25 -11.58 -1.72 -4.55
CA PRO A 25 -12.37 -2.82 -5.11
C PRO A 25 -12.37 -4.07 -4.21
N GLN A 26 -11.34 -4.28 -3.39
CA GLN A 26 -11.30 -5.39 -2.43
C GLN A 26 -12.17 -5.15 -1.19
N CYS A 27 -12.38 -3.89 -0.80
CA CYS A 27 -13.21 -3.55 0.36
C CYS A 27 -14.63 -3.14 -0.03
N GLU A 28 -14.90 -3.02 -1.34
CA GLU A 28 -16.15 -2.53 -1.93
C GLU A 28 -16.65 -1.21 -1.32
N LYS A 29 -15.71 -0.38 -0.84
CA LYS A 29 -16.02 0.88 -0.17
C LYS A 29 -14.93 1.91 -0.36
N ILE A 30 -15.30 3.16 -0.11
CA ILE A 30 -14.39 4.30 -0.15
C ILE A 30 -13.50 4.25 1.09
N VAL A 31 -12.19 4.21 0.87
CA VAL A 31 -11.17 4.10 1.93
C VAL A 31 -10.01 5.03 1.63
N ARG A 32 -9.25 5.36 2.67
CA ARG A 32 -8.03 6.14 2.53
C ARG A 32 -6.86 5.24 2.16
N PHE A 33 -6.23 5.56 1.05
CA PHE A 33 -4.95 5.00 0.61
C PHE A 33 -3.81 5.87 1.11
N TYR A 34 -2.76 5.24 1.62
CA TYR A 34 -1.61 5.90 2.22
C TYR A 34 -0.40 5.71 1.34
N LYS A 35 0.42 6.75 1.21
CA LYS A 35 1.71 6.65 0.52
C LYS A 35 2.64 5.81 1.38
N LEU A 36 3.11 4.71 0.82
CA LEU A 36 4.14 3.86 1.37
C LEU A 36 5.42 4.11 0.57
N GLU A 37 6.33 4.84 1.18
CA GLU A 37 7.67 5.08 0.67
C GLU A 37 8.58 4.01 1.28
N LEU A 38 8.84 2.96 0.52
CA LEU A 38 9.76 1.91 0.92
C LEU A 38 11.18 2.44 0.71
N PHE A 39 11.82 2.88 1.78
CA PHE A 39 13.16 3.49 1.75
C PHE A 39 14.26 2.54 1.26
N ASP A 40 13.97 1.24 1.14
CA ASP A 40 14.94 0.19 0.83
C ASP A 40 14.64 -0.62 -0.44
N GLY A 41 13.67 -0.19 -1.28
CA GLY A 41 13.29 -0.96 -2.47
C GLY A 41 12.69 -2.35 -2.19
N SER A 42 12.56 -2.71 -0.92
CA SER A 42 11.94 -3.95 -0.43
C SER A 42 10.43 -3.86 -0.61
N LYS A 43 9.79 -4.92 -1.10
CA LYS A 43 8.33 -4.96 -1.24
C LYS A 43 7.70 -5.12 0.15
N PRO A 44 6.45 -4.70 0.36
CA PRO A 44 5.76 -4.87 1.64
C PRO A 44 5.70 -6.33 2.12
N GLY A 45 5.81 -7.30 1.20
CA GLY A 45 5.85 -8.73 1.51
C GLY A 45 7.14 -9.21 2.17
N ASP A 46 8.27 -8.51 2.00
CA ASP A 46 9.57 -8.86 2.61
C ASP A 46 9.60 -8.53 4.11
N LEU A 47 8.77 -7.58 4.57
CA LEU A 47 8.69 -7.21 5.98
C LEU A 47 8.01 -8.28 6.86
N TYR A 48 7.34 -9.27 6.26
CA TYR A 48 6.66 -10.36 6.99
C TYR A 48 7.56 -11.57 7.27
N ASP A 49 8.78 -11.63 6.72
CA ASP A 49 9.66 -12.81 6.84
C ASP A 49 10.82 -12.61 7.85
N SER A 50 11.04 -11.39 8.37
CA SER A 50 12.17 -11.11 9.27
C SER A 50 11.89 -11.33 10.77
N GLU A 51 10.76 -11.94 11.16
CA GLU A 51 10.48 -12.32 12.55
C GLU A 51 10.44 -13.85 12.75
N LYS A 52 11.38 -14.61 12.15
CA LYS A 52 11.57 -16.03 12.49
C LYS A 52 13.02 -16.45 12.67
#